data_AF-A0A9P1DN54-F1
#
_entry.id   AF-A0A9P1DN54-F1
#
_cell.length_a   1.000
_cell.length_b   1.000
_cell.length_c   1.000
_cell.angle_alpha   90.00
_cell.angle_beta   90.00
_cell.angle_gamma   90.00
#
_symmetry.space_group_name_H-M   'P 1'
#
loop_
_entity.id
_entity.type
_entity.pdbx_description
1 polymer ?
#
loop_
_entity_poly.entity_id
_entity_poly.type
_entity_poly.pdbx_seq_one_letter_code
_entity_poly.pdbx_strand_id
1 'polypeptide(L)'
;MELLVPMATLMSYGQRLQEIHKELASAGRTWGTLKTIKQSLLVASVDSNSSDEHFLTPLHVACAEGNFEMVRLIVSHGSSVNRLDVHGHGPLWHAAQQGHGEIIQFLIQEGAVVNSIDQFGATPLHVAAENGHCLVVKHLLQADAEIIKDVYGTVPHVNL
;
A
#
# COMPACT_ATOMS: atom_id res chain seq x y z
N MET A 1 -32.04 4.76 -3.50
CA MET A 1 -31.76 5.08 -2.08
C MET A 1 -30.38 5.69 -2.05
N GLU A 2 -30.30 7.02 -2.06
CA GLU A 2 -29.04 7.77 -1.96
C GLU A 2 -28.54 7.71 -0.51
N LEU A 3 -27.29 7.27 -0.33
CA LEU A 3 -26.61 7.24 0.96
C LEU A 3 -26.25 8.68 1.37
N LEU A 4 -27.17 9.33 2.11
CA LEU A 4 -26.96 10.65 2.69
C LEU A 4 -26.05 10.54 3.92
N VAL A 5 -24.74 10.74 3.73
CA VAL A 5 -23.79 10.86 4.86
C VAL A 5 -24.07 12.18 5.61
N PRO A 6 -24.22 12.19 6.95
CA PRO A 6 -24.62 13.39 7.70
C PRO A 6 -23.61 14.55 7.58
N MET A 7 -24.11 15.76 7.33
CA MET A 7 -23.32 17.00 7.16
C MET A 7 -22.43 17.37 8.36
N ALA A 8 -22.74 16.88 9.56
CA ALA A 8 -21.91 17.05 10.75
C ALA A 8 -20.55 16.34 10.62
N THR A 9 -20.52 15.18 9.95
CA THR A 9 -19.31 14.40 9.69
C THR A 9 -18.40 15.16 8.73
N LEU A 10 -18.97 15.78 7.68
CA LEU A 10 -18.24 16.60 6.70
C LEU A 10 -17.61 17.88 7.32
N MET A 11 -18.30 18.51 8.27
CA MET A 11 -17.80 19.70 8.97
C MET A 11 -16.62 19.38 9.90
N SER A 12 -16.69 18.26 10.64
CA SER A 12 -15.56 17.80 11.46
C SER A 12 -14.34 17.40 10.60
N TYR A 13 -14.61 16.86 9.40
CA TYR A 13 -13.62 16.39 8.46
C TYR A 13 -12.84 17.56 7.82
N GLY A 14 -13.54 18.64 7.44
CA GLY A 14 -12.92 19.85 6.92
C GLY A 14 -11.99 20.54 7.92
N GLN A 15 -12.38 20.60 9.20
CA GLN A 15 -11.52 21.14 10.27
C GLN A 15 -10.29 20.26 10.54
N ARG A 16 -10.45 18.93 10.54
CA ARG A 16 -9.35 17.96 10.75
C ARG A 16 -8.30 18.05 9.64
N LEU A 17 -8.73 18.21 8.39
CA LEU A 17 -7.87 18.37 7.22
C LEU A 17 -7.01 19.65 7.28
N GLN A 18 -7.58 20.75 7.79
CA GLN A 18 -6.82 21.99 7.94
C GLN A 18 -5.74 21.89 9.01
N GLU A 19 -5.96 21.12 10.07
CA GLU A 19 -4.98 20.96 11.14
C GLU A 19 -3.82 20.05 10.71
N ILE A 20 -4.12 18.95 10.00
CA ILE A 20 -3.12 18.07 9.39
C ILE A 20 -2.26 18.83 8.36
N HIS A 21 -2.86 19.73 7.59
CA HIS A 21 -2.13 20.59 6.66
C HIS A 21 -1.13 21.52 7.37
N LYS A 22 -1.50 22.09 8.53
CA LYS A 22 -0.59 22.93 9.33
C LYS A 22 0.54 22.13 9.97
N GLU A 23 0.23 20.95 10.53
CA GLU A 23 1.24 20.06 11.11
C GLU A 23 2.28 19.62 10.06
N LEU A 24 1.83 19.26 8.86
CA LEU A 24 2.72 18.81 7.78
C LEU A 24 3.49 19.95 7.11
N ALA A 25 2.89 21.14 6.99
CA ALA A 25 3.60 22.34 6.54
C ALA A 25 4.73 22.74 7.50
N SER A 26 4.53 22.52 8.81
CA SER A 26 5.59 22.72 9.82
C SER A 26 6.71 21.68 9.74
N ALA A 27 6.44 20.49 9.19
CA ALA A 27 7.39 19.40 9.04
C ALA A 27 8.32 19.52 7.80
N GLY A 28 8.25 20.62 7.04
CA GLY A 28 9.23 20.93 5.98
C GLY A 28 9.26 19.97 4.79
N ARG A 29 8.21 19.15 4.58
CA ARG A 29 8.17 18.19 3.47
C ARG A 29 7.66 18.84 2.19
N THR A 30 8.35 18.57 1.09
CA THR A 30 8.17 19.20 -0.22
C THR A 30 6.77 19.00 -0.81
N TRP A 31 6.39 19.92 -1.70
CA TRP A 31 5.12 20.01 -2.43
C TRP A 31 4.64 18.69 -3.08
N GLY A 32 5.56 17.80 -3.48
CA GLY A 32 5.23 16.47 -4.01
C GLY A 32 4.54 15.57 -2.97
N THR A 33 5.04 15.56 -1.74
CA THR A 33 4.47 14.78 -0.62
C THR A 33 3.09 15.30 -0.24
N LEU A 34 2.90 16.63 -0.26
CA LEU A 34 1.62 17.29 0.02
C LEU A 34 0.54 16.93 -1.01
N LYS A 35 0.87 16.85 -2.30
CA LYS A 35 -0.06 16.42 -3.35
C LYS A 35 -0.51 14.98 -3.11
N THR A 36 0.44 14.08 -2.80
CA THR A 36 0.15 12.68 -2.51
C THR A 36 -0.69 12.53 -1.26
N ILE A 37 -0.38 13.24 -0.17
CA ILE A 37 -1.16 13.21 1.09
C ILE A 37 -2.58 13.79 0.91
N LYS A 38 -2.72 14.85 0.12
CA LYS A 38 -4.03 15.43 -0.20
C LYS A 38 -4.89 14.46 -1.01
N GLN A 39 -4.27 13.72 -1.94
CA GLN A 39 -4.90 12.59 -2.63
C GLN A 39 -5.20 11.44 -1.65
N SER A 40 -4.31 11.18 -0.67
CA SER A 40 -4.45 10.13 0.35
C SER A 40 -5.68 10.28 1.24
N LEU A 41 -5.93 11.48 1.73
CA LEU A 41 -7.08 11.78 2.58
C LEU A 41 -8.38 11.80 1.79
N LEU A 42 -8.36 12.31 0.55
CA LEU A 42 -9.56 12.32 -0.29
C LEU A 42 -10.09 10.89 -0.55
N VAL A 43 -9.18 9.94 -0.84
CA VAL A 43 -9.50 8.53 -1.11
C VAL A 43 -9.88 7.74 0.15
N ALA A 44 -9.34 8.09 1.33
CA ALA A 44 -9.75 7.46 2.59
C ALA A 44 -11.19 7.83 3.01
N SER A 45 -11.71 8.97 2.55
CA SER A 45 -13.06 9.46 2.93
C SER A 45 -14.17 9.18 1.92
N VAL A 46 -13.82 8.67 0.75
CA VAL A 46 -14.80 8.41 -0.30
C VAL A 46 -14.47 7.03 -0.87
N ASP A 47 -15.48 6.17 -0.99
CA ASP A 47 -15.53 5.13 -2.02
C ASP A 47 -15.49 5.80 -3.42
N SER A 48 -14.50 6.66 -3.68
CA SER A 48 -14.46 7.56 -4.82
C SER A 48 -13.90 6.81 -5.99
N ASN A 49 -14.85 6.31 -6.77
CA ASN A 49 -14.74 5.86 -8.13
C ASN A 49 -14.31 6.98 -9.10
N SER A 50 -13.30 7.78 -8.77
CA SER A 50 -12.84 8.91 -9.59
C SER A 50 -11.42 8.68 -10.11
N SER A 51 -11.37 7.99 -11.27
CA SER A 51 -10.44 8.23 -12.37
C SER A 51 -8.93 8.28 -12.04
N ASP A 52 -8.41 7.20 -11.46
CA ASP A 52 -7.07 6.69 -11.81
C ASP A 52 -7.33 5.38 -12.54
N GLU A 53 -6.96 5.29 -13.83
CA GLU A 53 -7.21 4.11 -14.67
C GLU A 53 -6.51 2.84 -14.15
N HIS A 54 -5.76 2.94 -13.04
CA HIS A 54 -4.97 1.88 -12.43
C HIS A 54 -5.44 1.41 -11.05
N PHE A 55 -6.54 1.94 -10.47
CA PHE A 55 -6.99 1.60 -9.09
C PHE A 55 -5.88 1.72 -8.02
N LEU A 56 -4.89 2.58 -8.25
CA LEU A 56 -3.79 2.81 -7.32
C LEU A 56 -4.31 3.50 -6.05
N THR A 57 -3.98 2.93 -4.90
CA THR A 57 -4.28 3.52 -3.61
C THR A 57 -3.08 4.31 -3.13
N PRO A 58 -3.29 5.26 -2.21
CA PRO A 58 -2.19 5.97 -1.58
C PRO A 58 -1.23 5.05 -0.84
N LEU A 59 -1.73 3.92 -0.33
CA LEU A 59 -0.93 2.89 0.32
C LEU A 59 0.00 2.19 -0.68
N HIS A 60 -0.44 1.94 -1.92
CA HIS A 60 0.43 1.42 -2.99
C HIS A 60 1.64 2.33 -3.22
N VAL A 61 1.38 3.64 -3.40
CA VAL A 61 2.43 4.63 -3.66
C VAL A 61 3.38 4.74 -2.47
N ALA A 62 2.86 4.83 -1.24
CA ALA A 62 3.70 4.91 -0.05
C ALA A 62 4.58 3.65 0.14
N CYS A 63 4.06 2.48 -0.22
CA CYS A 63 4.79 1.22 -0.19
C CYS A 63 5.86 1.16 -1.28
N ALA A 64 5.59 1.64 -2.50
CA ALA A 64 6.58 1.71 -3.57
C ALA A 64 7.73 2.69 -3.24
N GLU A 65 7.40 3.84 -2.66
CA GLU A 65 8.37 4.89 -2.29
C GLU A 65 9.21 4.58 -1.04
N GLY A 66 8.86 3.54 -0.27
CA GLY A 66 9.60 3.20 0.95
C GLY A 66 9.34 4.12 2.14
N ASN A 67 8.27 4.93 2.10
CA ASN A 67 7.98 5.92 3.14
C ASN A 67 7.22 5.28 4.31
N PHE A 68 7.96 4.64 5.22
CA PHE A 68 7.41 3.92 6.36
C PHE A 68 6.46 4.78 7.23
N GLU A 69 6.83 6.03 7.52
CA GLU A 69 5.98 6.94 8.30
C GLU A 69 4.63 7.19 7.62
N MET A 70 4.64 7.32 6.30
CA MET A 70 3.42 7.51 5.51
C MET A 70 2.58 6.24 5.45
N VAL A 71 3.21 5.06 5.32
CA VAL A 71 2.52 3.77 5.40
C VAL A 71 1.80 3.63 6.74
N ARG A 72 2.49 3.86 7.87
CA ARG A 72 1.84 3.79 9.19
C ARG A 72 0.67 4.77 9.31
N LEU A 73 0.85 6.00 8.84
CA LEU A 73 -0.19 7.01 8.89
C LEU A 73 -1.41 6.55 8.08
N ILE A 74 -1.23 6.09 6.84
CA ILE A 74 -2.33 5.65 5.98
C ILE A 74 -3.07 4.44 6.57
N VAL A 75 -2.36 3.45 7.09
CA VAL A 75 -2.97 2.26 7.69
C VAL A 75 -3.72 2.60 8.99
N SER A 76 -3.14 3.44 9.85
CA SER A 76 -3.82 3.91 11.09
C SER A 76 -5.09 4.73 10.84
N HIS A 77 -5.26 5.29 9.63
CA HIS A 77 -6.48 5.96 9.20
C HIS A 77 -7.52 5.00 8.57
N GLY A 78 -7.31 3.68 8.65
CA GLY A 78 -8.27 2.66 8.21
C GLY A 78 -8.17 2.29 6.73
N SER A 79 -7.06 2.60 6.06
CA SER A 79 -6.84 2.13 4.68
C SER A 79 -6.77 0.61 4.61
N SER A 80 -7.40 0.01 3.60
CA SER A 80 -7.29 -1.43 3.35
C SER A 80 -5.88 -1.81 2.91
N VAL A 81 -5.22 -2.67 3.69
CA VAL A 81 -3.87 -3.20 3.40
C VAL A 81 -3.84 -4.23 2.27
N ASN A 82 -5.01 -4.71 1.82
CA ASN A 82 -5.18 -5.76 0.82
C ASN A 82 -5.89 -5.27 -0.44
N ARG A 83 -6.10 -3.96 -0.59
CA ARG A 83 -6.71 -3.42 -1.81
C ARG A 83 -5.79 -3.70 -2.99
N LEU A 84 -6.34 -4.23 -4.09
CA LEU A 84 -5.58 -4.51 -5.29
C LEU A 84 -5.72 -3.37 -6.30
N ASP A 85 -4.68 -3.13 -7.08
CA ASP A 85 -4.70 -2.26 -8.26
C ASP A 85 -5.22 -3.01 -9.51
N VAL A 86 -5.24 -2.37 -10.68
CA VAL A 86 -5.73 -3.01 -11.94
C VAL A 86 -4.95 -4.25 -12.36
N HIS A 87 -3.70 -4.39 -11.91
CA HIS A 87 -2.85 -5.51 -12.27
C HIS A 87 -2.97 -6.68 -11.28
N GLY A 88 -3.79 -6.50 -10.24
CA GLY A 88 -3.91 -7.45 -9.14
C GLY A 88 -2.81 -7.29 -8.10
N HIS A 89 -2.07 -6.18 -8.10
CA HIS A 89 -0.99 -5.94 -7.14
C HIS A 89 -1.53 -5.21 -5.91
N GLY A 90 -1.23 -5.75 -4.72
CA GLY A 90 -1.53 -5.11 -3.44
C GLY A 90 -0.36 -4.28 -2.90
N PRO A 91 -0.51 -3.58 -1.76
CA PRO A 91 0.57 -2.80 -1.14
C PRO A 91 1.82 -3.62 -0.83
N LEU A 92 1.63 -4.86 -0.37
CA LEU A 92 2.72 -5.79 -0.07
C LEU A 92 3.55 -6.11 -1.32
N TRP A 93 2.91 -6.18 -2.50
CA TRP A 93 3.60 -6.39 -3.77
C TRP A 93 4.54 -5.24 -4.10
N HIS A 94 4.05 -4.01 -4.02
CA HIS A 94 4.83 -2.80 -4.32
C HIS A 94 6.02 -2.64 -3.36
N ALA A 95 5.81 -2.91 -2.07
CA ALA A 95 6.91 -2.94 -1.10
C ALA A 95 7.92 -4.05 -1.41
N ALA A 96 7.46 -5.22 -1.87
CA ALA A 96 8.32 -6.36 -2.17
C ALA A 96 9.17 -6.12 -3.42
N GLN A 97 8.56 -5.54 -4.46
CA GLN A 97 9.25 -5.17 -5.69
C GLN A 97 10.40 -4.19 -5.44
N GLN A 98 10.22 -3.25 -4.52
CA GLN A 98 11.18 -2.19 -4.23
C GLN A 98 12.14 -2.53 -3.08
N GLY A 99 11.96 -3.67 -2.40
CA GLY A 99 12.90 -4.15 -1.39
C GLY A 99 12.69 -3.59 0.02
N HIS A 100 11.53 -3.00 0.32
CA HIS A 100 11.28 -2.29 1.58
C HIS A 100 10.91 -3.24 2.73
N GLY A 101 11.91 -3.91 3.31
CA GLY A 101 11.72 -4.94 4.35
C GLY A 101 10.93 -4.48 5.58
N GLU A 102 11.17 -3.26 6.08
CA GLU A 102 10.43 -2.71 7.24
C GLU A 102 8.94 -2.54 6.95
N ILE A 103 8.59 -2.10 5.73
CA ILE A 103 7.20 -1.95 5.28
C ILE A 103 6.55 -3.33 5.13
N ILE A 104 7.27 -4.31 4.60
CA ILE A 104 6.78 -5.70 4.48
C ILE A 104 6.39 -6.24 5.85
N GLN A 105 7.28 -6.10 6.85
CA GLN A 105 7.01 -6.60 8.18
C GLN A 105 5.79 -5.92 8.82
N PHE A 106 5.66 -4.60 8.66
CA PHE A 106 4.51 -3.86 9.16
C PHE A 106 3.21 -4.26 8.46
N LEU A 107 3.20 -4.37 7.13
CA LEU A 107 2.01 -4.79 6.39
C LEU A 107 1.55 -6.20 6.78
N ILE A 108 2.49 -7.12 6.99
CA ILE A 108 2.19 -8.49 7.47
C ILE A 108 1.54 -8.44 8.87
N GLN A 109 2.06 -7.61 9.78
CA GLN A 109 1.47 -7.42 11.12
C GLN A 109 0.04 -6.86 11.05
N GLU A 110 -0.23 -6.00 10.08
CA GLU A 110 -1.56 -5.41 9.84
C GLU A 110 -2.49 -6.33 9.02
N GLY A 111 -2.09 -7.57 8.77
CA GLY A 111 -2.93 -8.59 8.11
C GLY A 111 -2.89 -8.56 6.58
N ALA A 112 -1.78 -8.13 5.98
CA ALA A 112 -1.57 -8.24 4.54
C ALA A 112 -1.55 -9.70 4.08
N VAL A 113 -2.18 -9.98 2.93
CA VAL A 113 -2.21 -11.31 2.33
C VAL A 113 -0.88 -11.58 1.62
N VAL A 114 -0.04 -12.39 2.28
CA VAL A 114 1.33 -12.73 1.84
C VAL A 114 1.37 -13.42 0.48
N ASN A 115 0.43 -14.33 0.25
CA ASN A 115 0.33 -15.15 -0.97
C ASN A 115 -0.64 -14.54 -2.00
N SER A 116 -0.78 -13.22 -2.02
CA SER A 116 -1.57 -12.54 -3.05
C SER A 116 -0.97 -12.83 -4.42
N ILE A 117 -1.81 -13.20 -5.39
CA ILE A 117 -1.39 -13.47 -6.76
C ILE A 117 -1.86 -12.37 -7.70
N ASP A 118 -1.02 -12.01 -8.66
CA ASP A 118 -1.39 -11.11 -9.73
C ASP A 118 -2.04 -11.85 -10.91
N GLN A 119 -2.38 -11.12 -11.98
CA GLN A 119 -2.98 -11.69 -13.20
C GLN A 119 -2.10 -12.75 -13.90
N PHE A 120 -0.81 -12.82 -13.58
CA PHE A 120 0.14 -13.81 -14.10
C PHE A 120 0.46 -14.90 -13.08
N GLY A 121 -0.26 -14.95 -11.95
CA GLY A 121 -0.01 -15.93 -10.89
C GLY A 121 1.29 -15.71 -10.12
N ALA A 122 1.96 -14.58 -10.34
CA ALA A 122 3.16 -14.23 -9.59
C ALA A 122 2.74 -13.72 -8.19
N THR A 123 3.62 -13.88 -7.21
CA THR A 123 3.42 -13.49 -5.80
C THR A 123 4.43 -12.43 -5.37
N PRO A 124 4.24 -11.71 -4.24
CA PRO A 124 5.25 -10.83 -3.68
C PRO A 124 6.64 -11.49 -3.53
N LEU A 125 6.66 -12.81 -3.31
CA LEU A 125 7.90 -13.60 -3.24
C LEU A 125 8.60 -13.73 -4.61
N HIS A 126 7.85 -13.84 -5.72
CA HIS A 126 8.41 -13.86 -7.08
C HIS A 126 9.15 -12.57 -7.37
N VAL A 127 8.49 -11.43 -7.21
CA VAL A 127 9.08 -10.14 -7.54
C VAL A 127 10.24 -9.78 -6.62
N ALA A 128 10.18 -10.15 -5.34
CA ALA A 128 11.29 -9.96 -4.40
C ALA A 128 12.51 -10.82 -4.78
N ALA A 129 12.29 -12.07 -5.19
CA ALA A 129 13.36 -12.98 -5.60
C ALA A 129 13.98 -12.56 -6.94
N GLU A 130 13.17 -12.17 -7.93
CA GLU A 130 13.62 -11.70 -9.25
C GLU A 130 14.49 -10.44 -9.13
N ASN A 131 14.12 -9.53 -8.24
CA ASN A 131 14.87 -8.30 -8.00
C ASN A 131 16.05 -8.47 -7.02
N GLY A 132 16.25 -9.66 -6.45
CA GLY A 132 17.37 -9.95 -5.55
C GLY A 132 17.24 -9.35 -4.13
N HIS A 133 16.02 -9.07 -3.67
CA HIS A 133 15.76 -8.46 -2.37
C HIS A 133 15.77 -9.49 -1.24
N CYS A 134 16.96 -9.97 -0.87
CA CYS A 134 17.14 -11.07 0.09
C CYS A 134 16.48 -10.83 1.46
N LEU A 135 16.46 -9.59 1.96
CA LEU A 135 15.80 -9.26 3.23
C LEU A 135 14.28 -9.43 3.14
N VAL A 136 13.67 -8.96 2.05
CA VAL A 136 12.24 -9.13 1.79
C VAL A 136 11.90 -10.61 1.64
N VAL A 137 12.69 -11.36 0.87
CA VAL A 137 12.52 -12.82 0.72
C VAL A 137 12.52 -13.51 2.08
N LYS A 138 13.46 -13.15 2.97
CA LYS A 138 13.52 -13.69 4.33
C LYS A 138 12.27 -13.35 5.15
N HIS A 139 11.80 -12.11 5.10
CA HIS A 139 10.59 -11.70 5.82
C HIS A 139 9.32 -12.40 5.31
N LEU A 140 9.18 -12.53 3.99
CA LEU A 140 8.04 -13.23 3.39
C LEU A 140 8.04 -14.71 3.77
N LEU A 141 9.20 -15.39 3.68
CA LEU A 141 9.31 -16.81 4.08
C LEU A 141 9.07 -17.03 5.59
N GLN A 142 9.46 -16.08 6.43
CA GLN A 142 9.14 -16.10 7.87
C GLN A 142 7.64 -15.91 8.15
N ALA A 143 6.90 -15.36 7.20
CA ALA A 143 5.45 -15.17 7.26
C ALA A 143 4.69 -16.25 6.48
N ASP A 144 5.28 -17.44 6.34
CA ASP A 144 4.71 -18.61 5.65
C ASP A 144 4.34 -18.34 4.18
N ALA A 145 5.11 -17.49 3.49
CA ALA A 145 4.96 -17.32 2.04
C ALA A 145 5.17 -18.65 1.31
N GLU A 146 4.20 -19.03 0.48
CA GLU A 146 4.25 -20.27 -0.28
C GLU A 146 5.08 -20.10 -1.56
N ILE A 147 5.86 -21.14 -1.89
CA ILE A 147 6.59 -21.23 -3.16
C ILE A 147 5.61 -21.73 -4.23
N ILE A 148 4.80 -20.80 -4.72
CA ILE A 148 3.80 -21.02 -5.78
C ILE A 148 4.49 -20.95 -7.15
N LYS A 149 3.95 -21.65 -8.14
CA LYS A 149 4.36 -21.52 -9.55
C LYS A 149 3.49 -20.47 -10.25
N ASP A 150 4.12 -19.57 -11.00
CA ASP A 150 3.40 -18.64 -11.87
C ASP A 150 2.75 -19.38 -13.07
N VAL A 151 2.03 -18.64 -13.92
CA VAL A 151 1.39 -19.20 -15.12
C VAL A 151 2.39 -19.74 -16.16
N TYR A 152 3.67 -19.37 -16.05
CA TYR A 152 4.76 -19.83 -16.91
C TYR A 152 5.48 -21.06 -16.34
N GLY A 153 5.11 -21.49 -15.12
CA GLY A 153 5.73 -22.60 -14.41
C GLY A 153 7.03 -22.22 -13.68
N THR A 154 7.34 -20.93 -13.60
CA THR A 154 8.49 -20.39 -12.87
C THR A 154 8.20 -20.43 -11.37
N VAL A 155 9.22 -20.77 -10.58
CA VAL A 155 9.19 -20.68 -9.11
C VAL A 155 10.06 -19.50 -8.66
N PRO A 156 9.73 -18.82 -7.56
CA PRO A 156 10.56 -17.75 -7.02
C PRO A 156 11.92 -18.32 -6.61
N HIS A 157 13.00 -17.74 -7.15
CA HIS A 157 14.35 -18.21 -6.87
C HIS A 157 14.83 -17.73 -5.49
N VAL A 158 14.43 -18.45 -4.44
CA VAL A 158 14.76 -18.14 -3.04
C VAL A 158 16.15 -18.68 -2.67
N ASN A 159 17.21 -17.92 -2.96
CA ASN A 159 18.56 -18.24 -2.48
C ASN A 159 18.78 -17.56 -1.11
N LEU A 160 18.86 -18.36 -0.03
CA LEU A 160 18.94 -17.88 1.36
C LEU A 160 20.37 -17.66 1.86
#